data_AF-A0A937AKQ4-F1
#
_entry.id   AF-A0A937AKQ4-F1
#
_cell.length_a   1.000
_cell.length_b   1.000
_cell.length_c   1.000
_cell.angle_alpha   90.00
_cell.angle_beta   90.00
_cell.angle_gamma   90.00
#
_symmetry.space_group_name_H-M   'P 1'
#
loop_
_entity.id
_entity.type
_entity.pdbx_description
1 polymer ?
#
loop_
_entity_poly.entity_id
_entity_poly.type
_entity_poly.pdbx_seq_one_letter_code
_entity_poly.pdbx_strand_id
1 'polypeptide(L)'
;MKINISLLLILIGGFCALPAQALVKVDTNDPEYSPISIAITNFASLDALGSKVSGVIARDLQNSDVFSQIPQSSFGKQITPPESVPRFEDWESIGSKALVMGRVVKEGRNRLRTEYRLWDIKGRRQISGKKFFAIPEDWRRIAHIISDEIHQSVTGEKGYFNTRILFVSEAIIAGVKKRSLCVIDQDGFNIRFLAPYSDQIIMSPRFSPNQQKIVYESYDNEGLLKVYLMNAMVEKEPKRVGNFRGIVFSPRFSPKGNRVVVSVQKEQAVDIYEVDVYSNEAKRLTNTLSVNVSASYSPDSSRIIFESDRGGNHQLYVMKSDGSGQQRISRDQEASYFDPSWSPKGDLVVFSKVSKGEFSIGIMNSDGSKERILVTDSHLQSPMWSPNGRFVMFLLKKAGDIGSKIYSIDLNGRNKRLINTPAYASGPQWLETLD
;
A
#
# COMPACT_ATOMS: atom_id res chain seq x y z
N MET A 1 1.62 -65.42 -31.71
CA MET A 1 1.65 -64.48 -30.58
C MET A 1 1.78 -63.08 -31.15
N LYS A 2 0.68 -62.36 -31.36
CA LYS A 2 0.67 -60.98 -31.89
C LYS A 2 -0.02 -60.10 -30.86
N ILE A 3 0.74 -59.17 -30.29
CA ILE A 3 0.27 -58.21 -29.27
C ILE A 3 -0.26 -56.99 -30.02
N ASN A 4 -1.54 -56.68 -29.80
CA ASN A 4 -2.18 -55.42 -30.21
C ASN A 4 -1.76 -54.32 -29.24
N ILE A 5 -1.18 -53.23 -29.75
CA ILE A 5 -0.98 -51.99 -28.99
C ILE A 5 -1.92 -50.95 -29.60
N SER A 6 -3.05 -50.71 -28.93
CA SER A 6 -3.90 -49.54 -29.20
C SER A 6 -3.34 -48.34 -28.45
N LEU A 7 -2.94 -47.31 -29.20
CA LEU A 7 -2.46 -46.04 -28.66
C LEU A 7 -3.67 -45.17 -28.27
N LEU A 8 -3.86 -44.92 -26.98
CA LEU A 8 -4.87 -44.00 -26.45
C LEU A 8 -4.26 -42.59 -26.40
N LEU A 9 -4.67 -41.69 -27.31
CA LEU A 9 -4.32 -40.28 -27.25
C LEU A 9 -5.18 -39.59 -26.18
N ILE A 10 -4.58 -39.24 -25.05
CA ILE A 10 -5.19 -38.37 -24.05
C ILE A 10 -4.99 -36.92 -24.52
N LEU A 11 -6.07 -36.29 -24.98
CA LEU A 11 -6.08 -34.86 -25.30
C LEU A 11 -6.14 -34.08 -23.97
N ILE A 12 -5.00 -33.57 -23.51
CA ILE A 12 -4.94 -32.61 -22.40
C ILE A 12 -5.44 -31.27 -22.93
N GLY A 13 -6.73 -31.00 -22.76
CA GLY A 13 -7.32 -29.69 -23.03
C GLY A 13 -6.80 -28.67 -22.02
N GLY A 14 -5.86 -27.82 -22.45
CA GLY A 14 -5.44 -26.66 -21.68
C GLY A 14 -6.59 -25.69 -21.49
N PHE A 15 -6.99 -25.46 -20.24
CA PHE A 15 -7.86 -24.34 -19.89
C PHE A 15 -7.09 -23.03 -20.11
N CYS A 16 -7.26 -22.43 -21.29
CA CYS A 16 -6.94 -21.02 -21.48
C CYS A 16 -7.95 -20.21 -20.65
N ALA A 17 -7.53 -19.71 -19.49
CA ALA A 17 -8.26 -18.67 -18.77
C ALA A 17 -8.26 -17.42 -19.66
N LEU A 18 -9.39 -17.15 -20.33
CA LEU A 18 -9.57 -15.88 -21.02
C LEU A 18 -9.52 -14.75 -19.97
N PRO A 19 -8.83 -13.62 -20.26
CA PRO A 19 -8.86 -12.48 -19.36
C PRO A 19 -10.31 -12.03 -19.17
N ALA A 20 -10.72 -11.84 -17.92
CA ALA A 20 -12.04 -11.31 -17.59
C ALA A 20 -12.22 -9.97 -18.33
N GLN A 21 -13.16 -9.91 -19.28
CA GLN A 21 -13.47 -8.67 -19.97
C GLN A 21 -14.17 -7.73 -18.97
N ALA A 22 -13.42 -6.72 -18.49
CA ALA A 22 -13.96 -5.62 -17.71
C ALA A 22 -15.04 -4.91 -18.55
N LEU A 23 -16.24 -4.76 -17.98
CA LEU A 23 -17.41 -4.25 -18.70
C LEU A 23 -17.37 -2.71 -18.87
N VAL A 24 -16.59 -2.02 -18.03
CA VAL A 24 -16.37 -0.57 -18.14
C VAL A 24 -14.86 -0.32 -17.97
N LYS A 25 -14.13 -0.13 -19.06
CA LYS A 25 -12.77 0.41 -18.97
C LYS A 25 -12.88 1.89 -18.56
N VAL A 26 -12.99 2.14 -17.26
CA VAL A 26 -12.64 3.44 -16.71
C VAL A 26 -11.13 3.51 -16.82
N ASP A 27 -10.62 4.36 -17.69
CA ASP A 27 -9.22 4.70 -17.64
C ASP A 27 -9.02 5.62 -16.43
N THR A 28 -8.69 5.01 -15.30
CA THR A 28 -8.44 5.76 -14.07
C THR A 28 -7.23 6.68 -14.21
N ASN A 29 -6.39 6.54 -15.24
CA ASN A 29 -5.26 7.45 -15.49
C ASN A 29 -5.68 8.73 -16.21
N ASP A 30 -6.87 8.76 -16.81
CA ASP A 30 -7.46 9.99 -17.33
C ASP A 30 -7.88 10.85 -16.13
N PRO A 31 -7.40 12.09 -15.96
CA PRO A 31 -7.83 12.97 -14.86
C PRO A 31 -9.30 13.41 -14.97
N GLU A 32 -9.91 13.35 -16.15
CA GLU A 32 -11.28 13.79 -16.45
C GLU A 32 -12.33 12.66 -16.40
N TYR A 33 -11.93 11.46 -15.97
CA TYR A 33 -12.86 10.34 -15.88
C TYR A 33 -14.07 10.66 -14.98
N SER A 34 -15.23 10.13 -15.39
CA SER A 34 -16.46 10.19 -14.60
C SER A 34 -16.62 8.93 -13.77
N PRO A 35 -16.83 9.03 -12.44
CA PRO A 35 -17.05 7.87 -11.59
C PRO A 35 -18.25 7.03 -12.04
N ILE A 36 -18.18 5.72 -11.78
CA ILE A 36 -19.28 4.79 -12.06
C ILE A 36 -20.31 4.91 -10.93
N SER A 37 -21.53 5.32 -11.29
CA SER A 37 -22.68 5.27 -10.37
C SER A 37 -22.98 3.83 -9.97
N ILE A 38 -22.87 3.54 -8.68
CA ILE A 38 -23.09 2.20 -8.12
C ILE A 38 -24.10 2.25 -6.97
N ALA A 39 -25.07 1.34 -7.01
CA ALA A 39 -25.99 1.10 -5.91
C ALA A 39 -25.50 -0.08 -5.06
N ILE A 40 -25.46 0.09 -3.74
CA ILE A 40 -25.03 -0.95 -2.79
C ILE A 40 -26.13 -1.11 -1.75
N THR A 41 -26.89 -2.20 -1.83
CA THR A 41 -27.97 -2.46 -0.88
C THR A 41 -27.40 -2.78 0.50
N ASN A 42 -28.21 -2.59 1.54
CA ASN A 42 -27.89 -3.22 2.81
C ASN A 42 -27.84 -4.73 2.58
N PHE A 43 -26.74 -5.37 3.03
CA PHE A 43 -26.68 -6.82 2.94
C PHE A 43 -27.72 -7.40 3.90
N ALA A 44 -28.42 -8.42 3.44
CA ALA A 44 -29.40 -9.11 4.28
C ALA A 44 -28.67 -9.78 5.46
N SER A 45 -29.20 -9.62 6.67
CA SER A 45 -28.71 -10.28 7.88
C SER A 45 -29.80 -10.30 8.94
N LEU A 46 -29.69 -11.21 9.90
CA LEU A 46 -30.60 -11.27 11.06
C LEU A 46 -30.33 -10.15 12.09
N ASP A 47 -29.15 -9.53 12.02
CA ASP A 47 -28.70 -8.45 12.90
C ASP A 47 -28.17 -7.27 12.09
N ALA A 48 -27.50 -6.31 12.75
CA ALA A 48 -26.92 -5.14 12.10
C ALA A 48 -25.63 -5.43 11.29
N LEU A 49 -25.17 -6.68 11.19
CA LEU A 49 -23.88 -6.98 10.57
C LEU A 49 -23.90 -6.78 9.05
N GLY A 50 -25.01 -7.06 8.40
CA GLY A 50 -25.18 -6.86 6.95
C GLY A 50 -25.05 -5.40 6.56
N SER A 51 -25.71 -4.48 7.26
CA SER A 51 -25.57 -3.04 7.01
C SER A 51 -24.16 -2.52 7.31
N LYS A 52 -23.48 -3.08 8.31
CA LYS A 52 -22.06 -2.77 8.58
C LYS A 52 -21.15 -3.21 7.43
N VAL A 53 -21.33 -4.43 6.91
CA VAL A 53 -20.55 -4.94 5.76
C VAL A 53 -20.78 -4.08 4.53
N SER A 54 -22.04 -3.83 4.15
CA SER A 54 -22.34 -2.98 2.99
C SER A 54 -21.84 -1.55 3.16
N GLY A 55 -21.87 -1.00 4.39
CA GLY A 55 -21.33 0.32 4.69
C GLY A 55 -19.82 0.43 4.49
N VAL A 56 -19.06 -0.62 4.82
CA VAL A 56 -17.61 -0.67 4.54
C VAL A 56 -17.36 -0.77 3.04
N ILE A 57 -18.07 -1.67 2.34
CA ILE A 57 -17.95 -1.82 0.87
C ILE A 57 -18.23 -0.50 0.17
N ALA A 58 -19.31 0.17 0.58
CA ALA A 58 -19.66 1.48 0.05
C ALA A 58 -18.50 2.47 0.25
N ARG A 59 -18.02 2.62 1.49
CA ARG A 59 -16.96 3.56 1.82
C ARG A 59 -15.67 3.29 1.04
N ASP A 60 -15.27 2.03 0.92
CA ASP A 60 -14.10 1.62 0.12
C ASP A 60 -14.23 2.06 -1.33
N LEU A 61 -15.34 1.71 -1.98
CA LEU A 61 -15.54 2.02 -3.39
C LEU A 61 -15.63 3.53 -3.64
N GLN A 62 -16.30 4.28 -2.77
CA GLN A 62 -16.31 5.75 -2.83
C GLN A 62 -14.89 6.32 -2.65
N ASN A 63 -14.15 5.76 -1.69
CA ASN A 63 -12.77 6.14 -1.43
C ASN A 63 -11.84 5.83 -2.60
N SER A 64 -12.18 4.95 -3.55
CA SER A 64 -11.32 4.79 -4.72
C SER A 64 -11.38 5.96 -5.71
N ASP A 65 -12.33 6.89 -5.57
CA ASP A 65 -12.69 7.93 -6.57
C ASP A 65 -13.24 7.34 -7.89
N VAL A 66 -13.17 6.02 -8.10
CA VAL A 66 -13.70 5.31 -9.27
C VAL A 66 -15.22 5.20 -9.26
N PHE A 67 -15.83 5.17 -8.07
CA PHE A 67 -17.26 4.93 -7.90
C PHE A 67 -17.96 6.11 -7.25
N SER A 68 -19.14 6.45 -7.77
CA SER A 68 -20.08 7.36 -7.11
C SER A 68 -21.21 6.54 -6.51
N GLN A 69 -21.42 6.65 -5.21
CA GLN A 69 -22.51 5.92 -4.55
C GLN A 69 -23.85 6.56 -4.84
N ILE A 70 -24.85 5.72 -5.10
CA ILE A 70 -26.25 6.13 -5.07
C ILE A 70 -26.77 6.03 -3.63
N PRO A 71 -27.35 7.10 -3.06
CA PRO A 71 -27.90 7.08 -1.71
C PRO A 71 -28.96 6.00 -1.54
N GLN A 72 -28.93 5.30 -0.39
CA GLN A 72 -29.91 4.25 -0.10
C GLN A 72 -31.36 4.75 -0.06
N SER A 73 -31.57 6.04 0.24
CA SER A 73 -32.90 6.68 0.21
C SER A 73 -33.53 6.71 -1.18
N SER A 74 -32.74 6.51 -2.25
CA SER A 74 -33.22 6.41 -3.63
C SER A 74 -33.72 5.01 -3.98
N PHE A 75 -33.50 4.01 -3.12
CA PHE A 75 -33.85 2.62 -3.44
C PHE A 75 -35.35 2.37 -3.17
N GLY A 76 -35.99 1.59 -4.03
CA GLY A 76 -37.36 1.13 -3.82
C GLY A 76 -37.51 0.25 -2.56
N LYS A 77 -38.74 0.15 -2.01
CA LYS A 77 -39.03 -0.58 -0.75
C LYS A 77 -38.69 -2.08 -0.77
N GLN A 78 -38.45 -2.69 -1.94
CA GLN A 78 -38.17 -4.13 -2.07
C GLN A 78 -36.69 -4.39 -2.37
N ILE A 79 -35.87 -4.52 -1.33
CA ILE A 79 -34.53 -5.10 -1.47
C ILE A 79 -34.71 -6.61 -1.62
N THR A 80 -34.49 -7.12 -2.84
CA THR A 80 -34.63 -8.53 -3.20
C THR A 80 -33.49 -9.36 -2.57
N PRO A 81 -33.68 -10.66 -2.28
CA PRO A 81 -32.59 -11.52 -1.84
C PRO A 81 -31.43 -11.51 -2.85
N PRO A 82 -30.16 -11.63 -2.43
CA PRO A 82 -29.01 -11.58 -3.35
C PRO A 82 -29.03 -12.68 -4.42
N GLU A 83 -29.79 -13.76 -4.26
CA GLU A 83 -29.91 -14.82 -5.28
C GLU A 83 -30.89 -14.47 -6.41
N SER A 84 -31.82 -13.55 -6.18
CA SER A 84 -32.79 -13.18 -7.21
C SER A 84 -32.19 -12.23 -8.23
N VAL A 85 -32.57 -12.40 -9.49
CA VAL A 85 -32.28 -11.44 -10.55
C VAL A 85 -33.00 -10.13 -10.21
N PRO A 86 -32.30 -8.99 -10.13
CA PRO A 86 -32.92 -7.70 -9.83
C PRO A 86 -33.81 -7.26 -10.99
N ARG A 87 -34.84 -6.46 -10.69
CA ARG A 87 -35.58 -5.72 -11.73
C ARG A 87 -34.70 -4.56 -12.19
N PHE A 88 -34.05 -4.72 -13.34
CA PHE A 88 -33.03 -3.79 -13.83
C PHE A 88 -33.57 -2.37 -14.03
N GLU A 89 -34.83 -2.23 -14.44
CA GLU A 89 -35.50 -0.95 -14.68
C GLU A 89 -35.55 -0.07 -13.43
N ASP A 90 -35.75 -0.66 -12.25
CA ASP A 90 -35.81 0.07 -10.98
C ASP A 90 -34.47 0.76 -10.67
N TRP A 91 -33.35 0.11 -11.02
CA TRP A 91 -32.00 0.62 -10.79
C TRP A 91 -31.53 1.56 -11.90
N GLU A 92 -31.94 1.29 -13.14
CA GLU A 92 -31.70 2.16 -14.29
C GLU A 92 -32.39 3.52 -14.10
N SER A 93 -33.61 3.55 -13.55
CA SER A 93 -34.37 4.79 -13.29
C SER A 93 -33.69 5.75 -12.31
N ILE A 94 -32.82 5.25 -11.44
CA ILE A 94 -32.04 6.06 -10.48
C ILE A 94 -30.60 6.28 -10.96
N GLY A 95 -30.31 5.95 -12.23
CA GLY A 95 -29.00 6.18 -12.86
C GLY A 95 -27.91 5.21 -12.43
N SER A 96 -28.27 4.05 -11.85
CA SER A 96 -27.29 3.04 -11.46
C SER A 96 -26.70 2.34 -12.68
N LYS A 97 -25.36 2.28 -12.76
CA LYS A 97 -24.65 1.48 -13.76
C LYS A 97 -24.32 0.09 -13.23
N ALA A 98 -24.12 -0.05 -11.92
CA ALA A 98 -23.82 -1.31 -11.26
C ALA A 98 -24.60 -1.46 -9.95
N LEU A 99 -24.97 -2.68 -9.61
CA LEU A 99 -25.68 -3.00 -8.38
C LEU A 99 -24.95 -4.08 -7.59
N VAL A 100 -24.76 -3.83 -6.30
CA VAL A 100 -24.23 -4.78 -5.33
C VAL A 100 -25.32 -5.18 -4.36
N MET A 101 -25.56 -6.48 -4.28
CA MET A 101 -26.48 -7.10 -3.32
C MET A 101 -25.70 -8.16 -2.54
N GLY A 102 -26.11 -8.45 -1.31
CA GLY A 102 -25.44 -9.49 -0.53
C GLY A 102 -26.20 -9.94 0.70
N ARG A 103 -25.63 -10.94 1.37
CA ARG A 103 -26.13 -11.48 2.63
C ARG A 103 -24.95 -11.85 3.54
N VAL A 104 -25.17 -11.65 4.84
CA VAL A 104 -24.27 -12.09 5.90
C VAL A 104 -25.04 -13.03 6.83
N VAL A 105 -24.50 -14.23 7.05
CA VAL A 105 -25.10 -15.28 7.90
C VAL A 105 -24.06 -15.77 8.91
N LYS A 106 -24.41 -15.76 10.19
CA LYS A 106 -23.64 -16.43 11.25
C LYS A 106 -24.06 -17.90 11.30
N GLU A 107 -23.14 -18.80 10.95
CA GLU A 107 -23.34 -20.25 10.93
C GLU A 107 -22.75 -20.86 12.21
N GLY A 108 -23.44 -20.67 13.34
CA GLY A 108 -22.92 -21.04 14.66
C GLY A 108 -22.01 -19.96 15.25
N ARG A 109 -21.13 -20.35 16.20
CA ARG A 109 -20.31 -19.40 16.97
C ARG A 109 -19.07 -18.89 16.23
N ASN A 110 -18.41 -19.74 15.43
CA ASN A 110 -17.10 -19.44 14.85
C ASN A 110 -17.08 -19.39 13.33
N ARG A 111 -18.25 -19.22 12.69
CA ARG A 111 -18.33 -19.17 11.24
C ARG A 111 -19.29 -18.09 10.78
N LEU A 112 -18.78 -17.20 9.94
CA LEU A 112 -19.49 -16.16 9.25
C LEU A 112 -19.42 -16.46 7.76
N ARG A 113 -20.58 -16.60 7.12
CA ARG A 113 -20.68 -16.68 5.66
C ARG A 113 -21.17 -15.34 5.13
N THR A 114 -20.39 -14.73 4.25
CA THR A 114 -20.80 -13.53 3.51
C THR A 114 -20.83 -13.84 2.03
N GLU A 115 -21.93 -13.51 1.37
CA GLU A 115 -22.06 -13.67 -0.08
C GLU A 115 -22.53 -12.37 -0.72
N TYR A 116 -22.07 -12.12 -1.94
CA TYR A 116 -22.49 -10.96 -2.72
C TYR A 116 -22.77 -11.33 -4.17
N ARG A 117 -23.49 -10.46 -4.86
CA ARG A 117 -23.66 -10.40 -6.31
C ARG A 117 -23.39 -8.99 -6.79
N LEU A 118 -22.66 -8.89 -7.88
CA LEU A 118 -22.43 -7.67 -8.64
C LEU A 118 -23.13 -7.82 -9.99
N TRP A 119 -24.01 -6.87 -10.29
CA TRP A 119 -24.81 -6.83 -11.50
C TRP A 119 -24.43 -5.64 -12.37
N ASP A 120 -24.37 -5.88 -13.67
CA ASP A 120 -24.38 -4.86 -14.71
C ASP A 120 -25.83 -4.49 -15.01
N ILE A 121 -26.21 -3.24 -14.73
CA ILE A 121 -27.59 -2.78 -14.92
C ILE A 121 -27.92 -2.62 -16.39
N LYS A 122 -27.00 -2.05 -17.18
CA LYS A 122 -27.24 -1.78 -18.60
C LYS A 122 -27.21 -3.06 -19.43
N GLY A 123 -26.22 -3.93 -19.21
CA GLY A 123 -26.12 -5.22 -19.88
C GLY A 123 -26.98 -6.33 -19.28
N ARG A 124 -27.74 -6.02 -18.21
CA ARG A 124 -28.73 -6.90 -17.59
C ARG A 124 -28.19 -8.29 -17.24
N ARG A 125 -26.97 -8.34 -16.70
CA ARG A 125 -26.26 -9.59 -16.41
C ARG A 125 -25.48 -9.54 -15.11
N GLN A 126 -25.25 -10.69 -14.51
CA GLN A 126 -24.34 -10.81 -13.38
C GLN A 126 -22.89 -10.66 -13.86
N ILE A 127 -22.11 -9.80 -13.21
CA ILE A 127 -20.66 -9.68 -13.44
C ILE A 127 -19.92 -10.68 -12.56
N SER A 128 -20.23 -10.69 -11.26
CA SER A 128 -19.54 -11.54 -10.28
C SER A 128 -20.47 -11.95 -9.14
N GLY A 129 -20.16 -13.07 -8.51
CA GLY A 129 -20.86 -13.56 -7.34
C GLY A 129 -20.02 -14.57 -6.59
N LYS A 130 -19.66 -14.25 -5.34
CA LYS A 130 -18.78 -15.09 -4.52
C LYS A 130 -19.35 -15.28 -3.12
N LYS A 131 -18.83 -16.29 -2.42
CA LYS A 131 -19.08 -16.57 -1.01
C LYS A 131 -17.75 -16.62 -0.28
N PHE A 132 -17.69 -15.99 0.88
CA PHE A 132 -16.55 -15.96 1.77
C PHE A 132 -16.93 -16.54 3.11
N PHE A 133 -15.95 -17.17 3.76
CA PHE A 133 -16.08 -17.75 5.08
C PHE A 133 -14.96 -17.20 5.97
N ALA A 134 -15.31 -16.76 7.16
CA ALA A 134 -14.36 -16.30 8.17
C ALA A 134 -14.93 -16.51 9.58
N ILE A 135 -14.16 -16.18 10.61
CA ILE A 135 -14.70 -16.00 11.96
C ILE A 135 -15.48 -14.66 12.03
N PRO A 136 -16.50 -14.52 12.90
CA PRO A 136 -17.30 -13.30 12.99
C PRO A 136 -16.51 -12.01 13.22
N GLU A 137 -15.35 -12.10 13.88
CA GLU A 137 -14.46 -10.97 14.19
C GLU A 137 -13.84 -10.36 12.91
N ASP A 138 -13.64 -11.17 11.87
CA ASP A 138 -13.01 -10.78 10.60
C ASP A 138 -14.02 -10.21 9.59
N TRP A 139 -15.26 -9.92 9.99
CA TRP A 139 -16.32 -9.41 9.10
C TRP A 139 -15.87 -8.19 8.28
N ARG A 140 -15.04 -7.32 8.87
CA ARG A 140 -14.56 -6.11 8.20
C ARG A 140 -13.54 -6.44 7.11
N ARG A 141 -12.62 -7.38 7.38
CA ARG A 141 -11.68 -7.90 6.36
C ARG A 141 -12.44 -8.47 5.17
N ILE A 142 -13.51 -9.24 5.42
CA ILE A 142 -14.37 -9.77 4.36
C ILE A 142 -15.03 -8.65 3.54
N ALA A 143 -15.48 -7.57 4.18
CA ALA A 143 -16.02 -6.42 3.45
C ALA A 143 -14.97 -5.81 2.52
N HIS A 144 -13.73 -5.60 2.99
CA HIS A 144 -12.63 -5.10 2.17
C HIS A 144 -12.27 -6.03 1.00
N ILE A 145 -12.26 -7.36 1.22
CA ILE A 145 -12.04 -8.34 0.15
C ILE A 145 -13.14 -8.23 -0.92
N ILE A 146 -14.40 -8.09 -0.50
CA ILE A 146 -15.52 -7.91 -1.44
C ILE A 146 -15.36 -6.59 -2.22
N SER A 147 -14.91 -5.51 -1.57
CA SER A 147 -14.59 -4.25 -2.25
C SER A 147 -13.50 -4.43 -3.31
N ASP A 148 -12.42 -5.18 -2.99
CA ASP A 148 -11.32 -5.44 -3.93
C ASP A 148 -11.81 -6.23 -5.15
N GLU A 149 -12.67 -7.22 -4.91
CA GLU A 149 -13.28 -8.03 -5.95
C GLU A 149 -14.24 -7.24 -6.86
N ILE A 150 -15.04 -6.34 -6.28
CA ILE A 150 -15.91 -5.46 -7.05
C ILE A 150 -15.08 -4.49 -7.89
N HIS A 151 -14.08 -3.85 -7.27
CA HIS A 151 -13.18 -2.93 -7.96
C HIS A 151 -12.49 -3.63 -9.14
N GLN A 152 -11.85 -4.78 -8.90
CA GLN A 152 -11.18 -5.54 -9.96
C GLN A 152 -12.14 -6.02 -11.05
N SER A 153 -13.34 -6.48 -10.70
CA SER A 153 -14.34 -6.94 -11.69
C SER A 153 -14.80 -5.81 -12.61
N VAL A 154 -14.83 -4.57 -12.10
CA VAL A 154 -15.30 -3.41 -12.85
C VAL A 154 -14.17 -2.74 -13.64
N THR A 155 -13.00 -2.54 -13.03
CA THR A 155 -11.90 -1.75 -13.59
C THR A 155 -10.81 -2.59 -14.25
N GLY A 156 -10.71 -3.87 -13.88
CA GLY A 156 -9.56 -4.72 -14.20
C GLY A 156 -8.34 -4.50 -13.30
N GLU A 157 -8.36 -3.49 -12.42
CA GLU A 157 -7.27 -3.18 -11.49
C GLU A 157 -7.54 -3.77 -10.11
N LYS A 158 -6.54 -4.40 -9.50
CA LYS A 158 -6.64 -4.90 -8.13
C LYS A 158 -6.93 -3.73 -7.18
N GLY A 159 -7.93 -3.91 -6.31
CA GLY A 159 -8.19 -2.96 -5.23
C GLY A 159 -7.06 -2.95 -4.19
N TYR A 160 -7.14 -1.99 -3.26
CA TYR A 160 -6.18 -1.83 -2.17
C TYR A 160 -6.89 -1.85 -0.81
N PHE A 161 -8.17 -2.23 -0.74
CA PHE A 161 -8.97 -2.02 0.45
C PHE A 161 -8.59 -2.99 1.56
N ASN A 162 -8.28 -4.25 1.22
CA ASN A 162 -7.74 -5.23 2.16
C ASN A 162 -6.22 -5.06 2.32
N THR A 163 -5.78 -3.88 2.74
CA THR A 163 -4.37 -3.56 3.02
C THR A 163 -4.23 -2.92 4.39
N ARG A 164 -2.99 -2.91 4.89
CA ARG A 164 -2.67 -2.39 6.22
C ARG A 164 -1.52 -1.39 6.15
N ILE A 165 -1.35 -0.64 7.22
CA ILE A 165 -0.28 0.34 7.38
C ILE A 165 0.47 -0.01 8.66
N LEU A 166 1.75 -0.35 8.55
CA LEU A 166 2.68 -0.34 9.68
C LEU A 166 3.14 1.10 9.91
N PHE A 167 3.20 1.56 11.15
CA PHE A 167 3.73 2.88 11.49
C PHE A 167 4.16 2.93 12.95
N VAL A 168 4.89 3.99 13.31
CA VAL A 168 5.19 4.32 14.70
C VAL A 168 4.19 5.36 15.17
N SER A 169 3.34 5.00 16.13
CA SER A 169 2.44 5.94 16.80
C SER A 169 3.22 6.73 17.85
N GLU A 170 3.05 8.05 17.83
CA GLU A 170 3.75 8.99 18.71
C GLU A 170 2.74 9.78 19.55
N ALA A 171 2.77 9.59 20.87
CA ALA A 171 1.85 10.21 21.81
C ALA A 171 2.60 10.91 22.95
N ILE A 172 1.99 11.93 23.54
CA ILE A 172 2.50 12.55 24.77
C ILE A 172 1.80 11.89 25.95
N ILE A 173 2.58 11.18 26.78
CA ILE A 173 2.09 10.48 27.97
C ILE A 173 2.86 11.03 29.17
N ALA A 174 2.13 11.62 30.13
CA ALA A 174 2.71 12.29 31.30
C ALA A 174 3.79 13.35 30.92
N GLY A 175 3.53 14.13 29.87
CA GLY A 175 4.44 15.18 29.40
C GLY A 175 5.63 14.69 28.56
N VAL A 176 5.80 13.38 28.38
CA VAL A 176 6.92 12.79 27.63
C VAL A 176 6.41 12.15 26.34
N LYS A 177 7.17 12.33 25.24
CA LYS A 177 6.88 11.67 23.96
C LYS A 177 7.20 10.18 24.05
N LYS A 178 6.16 9.34 24.02
CA LYS A 178 6.26 7.88 23.95
C LYS A 178 5.94 7.39 22.55
N ARG A 179 6.51 6.26 22.17
CA ARG A 179 6.32 5.64 20.85
C ARG A 179 5.87 4.20 20.97
N SER A 180 5.08 3.77 19.99
CA SER A 180 4.68 2.37 19.85
C SER A 180 4.62 1.97 18.39
N LEU A 181 5.01 0.73 18.09
CA LEU A 181 4.85 0.14 16.78
C LEU A 181 3.41 -0.35 16.60
N CYS A 182 2.74 0.09 15.54
CA CYS A 182 1.33 -0.17 15.30
C CYS A 182 1.09 -0.66 13.87
N VAL A 183 0.04 -1.48 13.71
CA VAL A 183 -0.55 -1.81 12.41
C VAL A 183 -2.02 -1.39 12.43
N ILE A 184 -2.49 -0.78 11.36
CA ILE A 184 -3.89 -0.34 11.20
C ILE A 184 -4.38 -0.70 9.79
N ASP A 185 -5.68 -0.91 9.60
CA ASP A 185 -6.24 -1.05 8.25
C ASP A 185 -6.09 0.27 7.49
N GLN A 186 -6.03 0.22 6.16
CA GLN A 186 -5.76 1.39 5.32
C GLN A 186 -6.74 2.56 5.52
N ASP A 187 -7.93 2.28 6.04
CA ASP A 187 -8.98 3.24 6.30
C ASP A 187 -9.00 3.77 7.75
N GLY A 188 -8.01 3.41 8.58
CA GLY A 188 -7.86 3.88 9.95
C GLY A 188 -8.60 3.04 11.00
N PHE A 189 -9.09 1.84 10.66
CA PHE A 189 -9.76 0.94 11.61
C PHE A 189 -8.87 -0.23 12.04
N ASN A 190 -9.34 -1.02 13.01
CA ASN A 190 -8.70 -2.25 13.51
C ASN A 190 -7.22 -2.09 13.91
N ILE A 191 -6.90 -1.00 14.60
CA ILE A 191 -5.54 -0.79 15.10
C ILE A 191 -5.10 -1.93 16.03
N ARG A 192 -3.86 -2.39 15.84
CA ARG A 192 -3.15 -3.33 16.68
C ARG A 192 -1.81 -2.75 17.08
N PHE A 193 -1.53 -2.74 18.38
CA PHE A 193 -0.22 -2.37 18.93
C PHE A 193 0.66 -3.63 18.93
N LEU A 194 1.78 -3.58 18.19
CA LEU A 194 2.76 -4.67 18.14
C LEU A 194 3.74 -4.59 19.32
N ALA A 195 3.88 -3.41 19.94
CA ALA A 195 4.65 -3.19 21.15
C ALA A 195 3.91 -2.18 22.05
N PRO A 196 4.07 -2.21 23.38
CA PRO A 196 3.54 -1.17 24.25
C PRO A 196 4.21 0.18 23.97
N TYR A 197 3.58 1.27 24.40
CA TYR A 197 4.25 2.57 24.44
C TYR A 197 5.48 2.51 25.34
N SER A 198 6.61 2.97 24.81
CA SER A 198 7.87 2.99 25.56
C SER A 198 8.69 4.23 25.21
N ASP A 199 9.79 4.41 25.95
CA ASP A 199 10.84 5.40 25.64
C ASP A 199 11.79 4.92 24.54
N GLN A 200 11.67 3.65 24.12
CA GLN A 200 12.50 3.11 23.05
C GLN A 200 12.24 3.87 21.76
N ILE A 201 13.31 4.33 21.14
CA ILE A 201 13.25 5.02 19.85
C ILE A 201 13.29 3.94 18.77
N ILE A 202 12.11 3.64 18.21
CA ILE A 202 11.96 2.85 17.00
C ILE A 202 11.63 3.83 15.88
N MET A 203 12.44 3.84 14.83
CA MET A 203 12.27 4.73 13.68
C MET A 203 12.24 3.93 12.37
N SER A 204 11.52 4.48 11.40
CA SER A 204 11.47 3.97 10.02
C SER A 204 11.26 2.44 9.90
N PRO A 205 10.32 1.82 10.64
CA PRO A 205 10.17 0.37 10.62
C PRO A 205 9.69 -0.10 9.25
N ARG A 206 10.22 -1.22 8.77
CA ARG A 206 9.84 -1.87 7.52
C ARG A 206 9.72 -3.37 7.73
N PHE A 207 8.55 -3.92 7.47
CA PHE A 207 8.38 -5.35 7.26
C PHE A 207 9.15 -5.82 6.03
N SER A 208 9.68 -7.03 6.14
CA SER A 208 10.07 -7.84 4.99
C SER A 208 8.86 -8.11 4.10
N PRO A 209 9.05 -8.41 2.80
CA PRO A 209 7.95 -8.71 1.88
C PRO A 209 6.99 -9.80 2.38
N ASN A 210 7.52 -10.81 3.08
CA ASN A 210 6.76 -11.89 3.71
C ASN A 210 6.23 -11.57 5.13
N GLN A 211 6.42 -10.33 5.62
CA GLN A 211 5.95 -9.82 6.92
C GLN A 211 6.40 -10.61 8.16
N GLN A 212 7.43 -11.45 8.04
CA GLN A 212 7.97 -12.23 9.15
C GLN A 212 9.07 -11.49 9.92
N LYS A 213 9.71 -10.51 9.29
CA LYS A 213 10.82 -9.74 9.87
C LYS A 213 10.53 -8.26 9.76
N ILE A 214 11.04 -7.48 10.71
CA ILE A 214 10.99 -6.02 10.68
C ILE A 214 12.42 -5.52 10.78
N VAL A 215 12.83 -4.66 9.85
CA VAL A 215 14.01 -3.80 10.04
C VAL A 215 13.56 -2.45 10.58
N TYR A 216 14.32 -1.89 11.50
CA TYR A 216 14.04 -0.58 12.07
C TYR A 216 15.33 0.07 12.57
N GLU A 217 15.26 1.36 12.80
CA GLU A 217 16.35 2.15 13.34
C GLU A 217 16.19 2.37 14.84
N SER A 218 17.28 2.26 15.60
CA SER A 218 17.31 2.57 17.03
C SER A 218 18.73 2.93 17.47
N TYR A 219 18.87 3.55 18.63
CA TYR A 219 20.17 3.87 19.20
C TYR A 219 20.77 2.65 19.91
N ASP A 220 22.07 2.43 19.75
CA ASP A 220 22.81 1.47 20.58
C ASP A 220 23.22 2.08 21.94
N ASN A 221 23.93 1.28 22.74
CA ASN A 221 24.39 1.68 24.08
C ASN A 221 25.41 2.84 24.05
N GLU A 222 26.03 3.12 22.90
CA GLU A 222 26.96 4.24 22.71
C GLU A 222 26.22 5.50 22.21
N GLY A 223 24.89 5.41 22.04
CA GLY A 223 24.07 6.51 21.52
C GLY A 223 24.20 6.71 20.01
N LEU A 224 24.78 5.75 19.28
CA LEU A 224 24.87 5.79 17.82
C LEU A 224 23.63 5.16 17.19
N LEU A 225 23.12 5.78 16.14
CA LEU A 225 22.00 5.24 15.39
C LEU A 225 22.44 4.01 14.59
N LYS A 226 21.70 2.90 14.76
CA LYS A 226 21.95 1.61 14.10
C LYS A 226 20.65 1.05 13.51
N VAL A 227 20.81 0.14 12.56
CA VAL A 227 19.70 -0.65 12.01
C VAL A 227 19.66 -2.02 12.68
N TYR A 228 18.46 -2.42 13.08
CA TYR A 228 18.15 -3.67 13.74
C TYR A 228 17.14 -4.46 12.92
N LEU A 229 17.27 -5.79 12.98
CA LEU A 229 16.38 -6.77 12.39
C LEU A 229 15.77 -7.62 13.51
N MET A 230 14.45 -7.69 13.57
CA MET A 230 13.74 -8.56 14.49
C MET A 230 12.76 -9.47 13.76
N ASN A 231 12.51 -10.65 14.30
CA ASN A 231 11.42 -11.50 13.86
C ASN A 231 10.12 -11.00 14.51
N ALA A 232 9.08 -10.78 13.70
CA ALA A 232 7.82 -10.23 14.17
C ALA A 232 7.02 -11.18 15.07
N MET A 233 7.33 -12.49 15.06
CA MET A 233 6.56 -13.55 15.71
C MET A 233 7.31 -14.32 16.80
N VAL A 234 8.65 -14.40 16.74
CA VAL A 234 9.43 -15.37 17.54
C VAL A 234 10.56 -14.76 18.36
N GLU A 235 11.37 -13.87 17.78
CA GLU A 235 12.58 -13.37 18.43
C GLU A 235 12.28 -12.07 19.18
N LYS A 236 12.51 -12.09 20.49
CA LYS A 236 12.38 -10.90 21.35
C LYS A 236 13.63 -10.01 21.31
N GLU A 237 14.76 -10.54 20.86
CA GLU A 237 16.02 -9.79 20.77
C GLU A 237 16.37 -9.45 19.32
N PRO A 238 16.54 -8.14 19.01
CA PRO A 238 16.90 -7.71 17.66
C PRO A 238 18.38 -7.96 17.35
N LYS A 239 18.66 -8.35 16.11
CA LYS A 239 20.02 -8.49 15.56
C LYS A 239 20.43 -7.22 14.83
N ARG A 240 21.70 -6.80 14.96
CA ARG A 240 22.22 -5.66 14.19
C ARG A 240 22.38 -6.03 12.71
N VAL A 241 21.95 -5.14 11.81
CA VAL A 241 22.12 -5.29 10.35
C VAL A 241 23.47 -4.71 9.94
N GLY A 242 24.37 -5.59 9.54
CA GLY A 242 25.77 -5.30 9.24
C GLY A 242 26.58 -5.00 10.50
N ASN A 243 27.91 -5.05 10.35
CA ASN A 243 28.86 -4.72 11.42
C ASN A 243 29.60 -3.42 11.11
N PHE A 244 28.88 -2.31 11.25
CA PHE A 244 29.41 -0.97 10.96
C PHE A 244 29.76 -0.20 12.23
N ARG A 245 30.91 0.48 12.23
CA ARG A 245 31.33 1.34 13.34
C ARG A 245 30.49 2.62 13.43
N GLY A 246 30.22 3.28 12.29
CA GLY A 246 29.50 4.56 12.21
C GLY A 246 27.97 4.47 12.32
N ILE A 247 27.30 5.58 12.03
CA ILE A 247 25.83 5.68 12.01
C ILE A 247 25.27 4.88 10.82
N VAL A 248 24.22 4.10 11.06
CA VAL A 248 23.54 3.28 10.03
C VAL A 248 22.04 3.58 10.06
N PHE A 249 21.46 3.89 8.91
CA PHE A 249 20.06 4.34 8.80
C PHE A 249 19.47 4.10 7.40
N SER A 250 18.22 4.52 7.18
CA SER A 250 17.41 4.34 5.97
C SER A 250 17.30 2.89 5.47
N PRO A 251 16.97 1.89 6.31
CA PRO A 251 16.92 0.51 5.86
C PRO A 251 15.74 0.25 4.91
N ARG A 252 15.99 -0.45 3.80
CA ARG A 252 14.93 -1.02 2.96
C ARG A 252 15.24 -2.44 2.52
N PHE A 253 14.27 -3.33 2.66
CA PHE A 253 14.38 -4.68 2.11
C PHE A 253 14.40 -4.67 0.58
N SER A 254 15.15 -5.60 0.02
CA SER A 254 14.96 -6.07 -1.35
C SER A 254 13.57 -6.70 -1.53
N PRO A 255 12.98 -6.70 -2.73
CA PRO A 255 11.69 -7.33 -3.02
C PRO A 255 11.62 -8.83 -2.67
N LYS A 256 12.77 -9.51 -2.66
CA LYS A 256 12.88 -10.92 -2.23
C LYS A 256 13.09 -11.09 -0.72
N GLY A 257 13.36 -10.02 0.02
CA GLY A 257 13.52 -10.02 1.48
C GLY A 257 14.81 -10.66 2.00
N ASN A 258 15.72 -11.09 1.13
CA ASN A 258 17.00 -11.71 1.51
C ASN A 258 18.13 -10.70 1.68
N ARG A 259 17.96 -9.46 1.21
CA ARG A 259 18.92 -8.36 1.38
C ARG A 259 18.26 -7.10 1.90
N VAL A 260 19.02 -6.25 2.57
CA VAL A 260 18.62 -4.91 3.04
C VAL A 260 19.64 -3.90 2.54
N VAL A 261 19.18 -2.81 1.90
CA VAL A 261 20.04 -1.63 1.67
C VAL A 261 19.98 -0.71 2.88
N VAL A 262 21.13 -0.16 3.26
CA VAL A 262 21.31 0.78 4.36
C VAL A 262 22.24 1.91 3.94
N SER A 263 22.03 3.08 4.53
CA SER A 263 22.96 4.22 4.49
C SER A 263 23.94 4.10 5.66
N VAL A 264 25.23 4.21 5.39
CA VAL A 264 26.28 4.15 6.41
C VAL A 264 27.11 5.42 6.35
N GLN A 265 27.07 6.20 7.44
CA GLN A 265 27.89 7.39 7.57
C GLN A 265 29.30 7.02 8.01
N LYS A 266 30.29 7.51 7.26
CA LYS A 266 31.70 7.47 7.63
C LYS A 266 32.29 8.87 7.44
N GLU A 267 32.65 9.50 8.55
CA GLU A 267 33.15 10.88 8.57
C GLU A 267 32.11 11.83 7.93
N GLN A 268 32.47 12.54 6.87
CA GLN A 268 31.59 13.47 6.14
C GLN A 268 30.83 12.82 4.97
N ALA A 269 31.14 11.57 4.61
CA ALA A 269 30.48 10.86 3.52
C ALA A 269 29.43 9.89 4.04
N VAL A 270 28.41 9.65 3.22
CA VAL A 270 27.42 8.60 3.48
C VAL A 270 27.34 7.72 2.24
N ASP A 271 27.51 6.41 2.44
CA ASP A 271 27.44 5.45 1.35
C ASP A 271 26.32 4.44 1.55
N ILE A 272 25.84 3.92 0.43
CA ILE A 272 24.86 2.86 0.40
C ILE A 272 25.59 1.52 0.46
N TYR A 273 25.17 0.68 1.38
CA TYR A 273 25.59 -0.71 1.50
C TYR A 273 24.39 -1.62 1.32
N GLU A 274 24.61 -2.78 0.73
CA GLU A 274 23.68 -3.90 0.72
C GLU A 274 24.17 -4.93 1.75
N VAL A 275 23.28 -5.40 2.61
CA VAL A 275 23.57 -6.40 3.64
C VAL A 275 22.72 -7.64 3.39
N ASP A 276 23.34 -8.82 3.37
CA ASP A 276 22.63 -10.09 3.33
C ASP A 276 21.97 -10.37 4.70
N VAL A 277 20.68 -10.69 4.69
CA VAL A 277 19.87 -10.86 5.90
C VAL A 277 20.28 -12.10 6.71
N TYR A 278 20.93 -13.09 6.09
CA TYR A 278 21.27 -14.36 6.71
C TYR A 278 22.74 -14.40 7.14
N SER A 279 23.67 -14.05 6.24
CA SER A 279 25.10 -14.05 6.56
C SER A 279 25.57 -12.77 7.27
N ASN A 280 24.78 -11.70 7.22
CA ASN A 280 25.13 -10.36 7.70
C ASN A 280 26.33 -9.73 6.97
N GLU A 281 26.73 -10.29 5.83
CA GLU A 281 27.80 -9.75 4.99
C GLU A 281 27.34 -8.47 4.29
N ALA A 282 28.22 -7.48 4.26
CA ALA A 282 27.95 -6.18 3.66
C ALA A 282 28.75 -5.97 2.37
N LYS A 283 28.08 -5.50 1.32
CA LYS A 283 28.67 -5.05 0.06
C LYS A 283 28.43 -3.55 -0.10
N ARG A 284 29.50 -2.79 -0.35
CA ARG A 284 29.41 -1.35 -0.64
C ARG A 284 28.93 -1.12 -2.08
N LEU A 285 27.95 -0.24 -2.28
CA LEU A 285 27.36 0.08 -3.59
C LEU A 285 27.74 1.47 -4.10
N THR A 286 28.01 2.42 -3.20
CA THR A 286 28.54 3.75 -3.55
C THR A 286 29.88 3.99 -2.88
N ASN A 287 30.74 4.78 -3.52
CA ASN A 287 32.02 5.18 -2.96
C ASN A 287 32.35 6.59 -3.46
N THR A 288 31.67 7.58 -2.89
CA THR A 288 31.92 9.00 -3.20
C THR A 288 32.19 9.79 -1.93
N LEU A 289 32.63 11.05 -2.09
CA LEU A 289 32.78 11.99 -0.96
C LEU A 289 31.46 12.68 -0.59
N SER A 290 30.33 12.18 -1.11
CA SER A 290 29.02 12.80 -1.06
C SER A 290 28.12 12.03 -0.10
N VAL A 291 26.96 12.61 0.22
CA VAL A 291 25.88 11.89 0.89
C VAL A 291 25.14 11.05 -0.15
N ASN A 292 24.94 9.77 0.13
CA ASN A 292 24.13 8.83 -0.64
C ASN A 292 23.19 8.09 0.31
N VAL A 293 21.89 8.34 0.22
CA VAL A 293 20.89 7.89 1.21
C VAL A 293 19.57 7.44 0.59
N SER A 294 18.64 6.96 1.43
CA SER A 294 17.25 6.62 1.08
C SER A 294 17.12 5.67 -0.13
N ALA A 295 18.06 4.72 -0.22
CA ALA A 295 18.11 3.73 -1.29
C ALA A 295 16.87 2.81 -1.30
N SER A 296 16.34 2.51 -2.50
CA SER A 296 15.20 1.62 -2.69
C SER A 296 15.37 0.79 -3.96
N TYR A 297 15.10 -0.51 -3.87
CA TYR A 297 15.08 -1.39 -5.03
C TYR A 297 13.89 -1.12 -5.94
N SER A 298 14.08 -1.34 -7.24
CA SER A 298 12.99 -1.57 -8.19
C SER A 298 12.28 -2.89 -7.88
N PRO A 299 11.00 -3.06 -8.27
CA PRO A 299 10.23 -4.28 -7.96
C PRO A 299 10.85 -5.57 -8.46
N ASP A 300 11.56 -5.51 -9.61
CA ASP A 300 12.28 -6.62 -10.22
C ASP A 300 13.68 -6.86 -9.60
N SER A 301 14.09 -6.06 -8.61
CA SER A 301 15.42 -6.08 -7.96
C SER A 301 16.61 -5.79 -8.88
N SER A 302 16.38 -5.29 -10.11
CA SER A 302 17.47 -5.06 -11.08
C SER A 302 18.16 -3.71 -10.89
N ARG A 303 17.46 -2.74 -10.31
CA ARG A 303 17.93 -1.37 -10.12
C ARG A 303 17.69 -0.88 -8.69
N ILE A 304 18.43 0.14 -8.30
CA ILE A 304 18.28 0.86 -7.04
C ILE A 304 18.14 2.34 -7.38
N ILE A 305 17.14 3.00 -6.81
CA ILE A 305 17.04 4.46 -6.78
C ILE A 305 17.56 4.96 -5.44
N PHE A 306 18.22 6.12 -5.42
CA PHE A 306 18.75 6.73 -4.21
C PHE A 306 18.89 8.23 -4.36
N GLU A 307 19.06 8.90 -3.23
CA GLU A 307 19.30 10.33 -3.13
C GLU A 307 20.80 10.62 -3.02
N SER A 308 21.32 11.63 -3.72
CA SER A 308 22.69 12.09 -3.56
C SER A 308 22.87 13.59 -3.77
N ASP A 309 23.74 14.21 -2.96
CA ASP A 309 24.11 15.63 -3.03
C ASP A 309 25.40 15.88 -3.85
N ARG A 310 25.91 14.87 -4.58
CA ARG A 310 27.17 14.95 -5.34
C ARG A 310 27.24 16.08 -6.39
N GLY A 311 26.12 16.71 -6.72
CA GLY A 311 26.01 17.85 -7.62
C GLY A 311 25.62 19.16 -6.94
N GLY A 312 25.77 19.27 -5.61
CA GLY A 312 25.39 20.43 -4.82
C GLY A 312 24.06 20.21 -4.07
N ASN A 313 22.94 20.26 -4.80
CA ASN A 313 21.62 19.96 -4.23
C ASN A 313 21.36 18.44 -4.18
N HIS A 314 20.46 18.01 -3.28
CA HIS A 314 20.01 16.61 -3.21
C HIS A 314 19.22 16.24 -4.47
N GLN A 315 19.65 15.21 -5.19
CA GLN A 315 19.07 14.78 -6.45
C GLN A 315 18.87 13.27 -6.47
N LEU A 316 18.00 12.80 -7.35
CA LEU A 316 17.67 11.38 -7.46
C LEU A 316 18.54 10.72 -8.53
N TYR A 317 19.14 9.60 -8.16
CA TYR A 317 19.99 8.79 -9.01
C TYR A 317 19.47 7.36 -9.06
N VAL A 318 19.69 6.70 -10.19
CA VAL A 318 19.42 5.28 -10.39
C VAL A 318 20.72 4.57 -10.72
N MET A 319 20.90 3.35 -10.21
CA MET A 319 22.00 2.46 -10.53
C MET A 319 21.51 1.03 -10.71
N LYS A 320 22.34 0.15 -11.29
CA LYS A 320 22.11 -1.30 -11.24
C LYS A 320 22.22 -1.79 -9.79
N SER A 321 21.58 -2.90 -9.47
CA SER A 321 21.63 -3.49 -8.12
C SER A 321 23.05 -3.84 -7.65
N ASP A 322 24.00 -4.02 -8.58
CA ASP A 322 25.40 -4.26 -8.27
C ASP A 322 26.20 -3.01 -7.88
N GLY A 323 25.62 -1.81 -8.02
CA GLY A 323 26.22 -0.50 -7.73
C GLY A 323 26.70 0.26 -8.98
N SER A 324 26.75 -0.38 -10.15
CA SER A 324 27.27 0.20 -11.39
C SER A 324 26.23 1.04 -12.15
N GLY A 325 26.70 1.86 -13.09
CA GLY A 325 25.82 2.63 -14.00
C GLY A 325 24.99 3.70 -13.30
N GLN A 326 25.58 4.39 -12.32
CA GLN A 326 24.89 5.45 -11.57
C GLN A 326 24.59 6.64 -12.48
N GLN A 327 23.32 7.02 -12.59
CA GLN A 327 22.85 8.13 -13.43
C GLN A 327 21.83 8.98 -12.68
N ARG A 328 21.91 10.30 -12.84
CA ARG A 328 20.91 11.24 -12.32
C ARG A 328 19.64 11.16 -13.17
N ILE A 329 18.47 11.15 -12.53
CA ILE A 329 17.16 11.14 -13.22
C ILE A 329 16.35 12.42 -12.98
N SER A 330 16.49 13.08 -11.83
CA SER A 330 15.81 14.36 -11.55
C SER A 330 16.45 15.50 -12.34
N ARG A 331 15.62 16.41 -12.89
CA ARG A 331 16.07 17.40 -13.89
C ARG A 331 16.15 18.84 -13.38
N ASP A 332 15.36 19.19 -12.36
CA ASP A 332 15.41 20.51 -11.74
C ASP A 332 16.65 20.63 -10.86
N GLN A 333 17.62 21.44 -11.26
CA GLN A 333 18.90 21.59 -10.54
C GLN A 333 18.77 22.49 -9.30
N GLU A 334 17.79 23.40 -9.29
CA GLU A 334 17.59 24.36 -8.22
C GLU A 334 16.76 23.78 -7.07
N ALA A 335 16.02 22.70 -7.33
CA ALA A 335 15.27 21.97 -6.31
C ALA A 335 16.13 20.90 -5.63
N SER A 336 15.69 20.46 -4.45
CA SER A 336 16.19 19.27 -3.79
C SER A 336 15.11 18.18 -3.79
N TYR A 337 15.52 16.93 -4.03
CA TYR A 337 14.65 15.77 -4.12
C TYR A 337 15.05 14.73 -3.06
N PHE A 338 14.05 14.14 -2.39
CA PHE A 338 14.23 13.28 -1.23
C PHE A 338 13.34 12.04 -1.27
N ASP A 339 13.69 11.04 -0.45
CA ASP A 339 12.87 9.85 -0.14
C ASP A 339 12.24 9.13 -1.36
N PRO A 340 13.02 8.79 -2.40
CA PRO A 340 12.46 8.16 -3.59
C PRO A 340 11.88 6.76 -3.30
N SER A 341 10.85 6.37 -4.05
CA SER A 341 10.38 4.98 -4.09
C SER A 341 9.80 4.61 -5.45
N TRP A 342 10.14 3.41 -5.93
CA TRP A 342 9.53 2.81 -7.11
C TRP A 342 8.07 2.45 -6.87
N SER A 343 7.23 2.64 -7.89
CA SER A 343 5.90 2.04 -7.91
C SER A 343 6.01 0.51 -7.93
N PRO A 344 5.00 -0.23 -7.42
CA PRO A 344 4.97 -1.69 -7.53
C PRO A 344 5.03 -2.21 -8.97
N LYS A 345 4.59 -1.38 -9.94
CA LYS A 345 4.64 -1.67 -11.38
C LYS A 345 6.01 -1.38 -12.01
N GLY A 346 6.87 -0.61 -11.34
CA GLY A 346 8.22 -0.26 -11.78
C GLY A 346 8.30 0.83 -12.87
N ASP A 347 7.16 1.38 -13.28
CA ASP A 347 7.01 2.40 -14.30
C ASP A 347 7.26 3.83 -13.77
N LEU A 348 6.88 4.07 -12.52
CA LEU A 348 6.91 5.37 -11.85
C LEU A 348 7.81 5.37 -10.61
N VAL A 349 8.24 6.58 -10.25
CA VAL A 349 8.94 6.90 -9.01
C VAL A 349 8.16 7.99 -8.31
N VAL A 350 7.93 7.84 -7.00
CA VAL A 350 7.45 8.92 -6.12
C VAL A 350 8.62 9.53 -5.36
N PHE A 351 8.54 10.83 -5.06
CA PHE A 351 9.58 11.56 -4.35
C PHE A 351 9.00 12.75 -3.58
N SER A 352 9.72 13.18 -2.55
CA SER A 352 9.56 14.51 -1.94
C SER A 352 10.42 15.52 -2.69
N LYS A 353 9.92 16.74 -2.87
CA LYS A 353 10.64 17.85 -3.52
C LYS A 353 10.56 19.09 -2.65
N VAL A 354 11.68 19.78 -2.50
CA VAL A 354 11.76 21.12 -1.92
C VAL A 354 12.28 22.06 -3.00
N SER A 355 11.50 23.07 -3.36
CA SER A 355 11.91 24.12 -4.30
C SER A 355 11.45 25.47 -3.78
N LYS A 356 12.37 26.43 -3.70
CA LYS A 356 12.07 27.81 -3.21
C LYS A 356 11.33 27.84 -1.85
N GLY A 357 11.65 26.90 -0.95
CA GLY A 357 11.03 26.77 0.37
C GLY A 357 9.68 26.04 0.41
N GLU A 358 9.16 25.60 -0.75
CA GLU A 358 7.90 24.88 -0.87
C GLU A 358 8.12 23.37 -0.89
N PHE A 359 7.38 22.64 -0.05
CA PHE A 359 7.42 21.17 0.03
C PHE A 359 6.33 20.57 -0.86
N SER A 360 6.71 19.58 -1.66
CA SER A 360 5.80 18.88 -2.56
C SER A 360 6.06 17.38 -2.57
N ILE A 361 5.01 16.59 -2.83
CA ILE A 361 5.14 15.20 -3.24
C ILE A 361 4.86 15.13 -4.73
N GLY A 362 5.80 14.55 -5.48
CA GLY A 362 5.70 14.40 -6.93
C GLY A 362 5.93 12.97 -7.37
N ILE A 363 5.62 12.72 -8.64
CA ILE A 363 5.96 11.48 -9.34
C ILE A 363 6.60 11.79 -10.68
N MET A 364 7.37 10.83 -11.20
CA MET A 364 7.94 10.87 -12.55
C MET A 364 8.07 9.45 -13.08
N ASN A 365 8.30 9.30 -14.37
CA ASN A 365 8.70 8.02 -14.95
C ASN A 365 10.05 7.57 -14.36
N SER A 366 10.29 6.26 -14.42
CA SER A 366 11.53 5.65 -13.94
C SER A 366 12.83 6.18 -14.58
N ASP A 367 12.74 6.84 -15.73
CA ASP A 367 13.84 7.51 -16.44
C ASP A 367 13.96 9.02 -16.11
N GLY A 368 13.11 9.52 -15.21
CA GLY A 368 13.04 10.93 -14.82
C GLY A 368 12.22 11.82 -15.75
N SER A 369 11.58 11.27 -16.78
CA SER A 369 10.67 12.03 -17.64
C SER A 369 9.29 12.22 -17.01
N LYS A 370 8.52 13.17 -17.54
CA LYS A 370 7.12 13.46 -17.14
C LYS A 370 6.95 13.68 -15.63
N GLU A 371 7.86 14.46 -15.04
CA GLU A 371 7.71 14.92 -13.66
C GLU A 371 6.38 15.66 -13.49
N ARG A 372 5.61 15.32 -12.44
CA ARG A 372 4.41 16.04 -12.02
C ARG A 372 4.28 16.07 -10.50
N ILE A 373 3.72 17.16 -9.99
CA ILE A 373 3.43 17.32 -8.56
C ILE A 373 2.01 16.83 -8.28
N LEU A 374 1.86 16.01 -7.23
CA LEU A 374 0.57 15.51 -6.77
C LEU A 374 -0.04 16.41 -5.69
N VAL A 375 0.80 16.91 -4.80
CA VAL A 375 0.37 17.77 -3.68
C VAL A 375 1.52 18.64 -3.21
N THR A 376 1.15 19.83 -2.79
CA THR A 376 2.02 20.83 -2.19
C THR A 376 1.38 21.30 -0.88
N ASP A 377 2.17 21.34 0.19
CA ASP A 377 1.69 21.67 1.54
C ASP A 377 2.90 21.96 2.46
N SER A 378 2.65 22.27 3.72
CA SER A 378 3.70 22.39 4.74
C SER A 378 4.37 21.05 5.04
N HIS A 379 5.70 21.01 5.15
CA HIS A 379 6.49 19.85 5.64
C HIS A 379 5.99 18.46 5.18
N LEU A 380 5.87 18.25 3.87
CA LEU A 380 5.52 16.96 3.27
C LEU A 380 6.74 16.03 3.20
N GLN A 381 6.61 14.80 3.70
CA GLN A 381 7.74 13.87 3.79
C GLN A 381 7.33 12.40 3.60
N SER A 382 8.34 11.56 3.33
CA SER A 382 8.25 10.09 3.30
C SER A 382 7.11 9.53 2.45
N PRO A 383 7.02 9.89 1.16
CA PRO A 383 6.00 9.36 0.29
C PRO A 383 6.23 7.88 -0.01
N MET A 384 5.14 7.15 -0.19
CA MET A 384 5.19 5.74 -0.54
C MET A 384 3.96 5.25 -1.27
N TRP A 385 4.12 4.15 -1.99
CA TRP A 385 3.04 3.58 -2.80
C TRP A 385 2.13 2.67 -2.01
N SER A 386 0.84 2.71 -2.33
CA SER A 386 -0.08 1.60 -2.10
C SER A 386 0.38 0.34 -2.86
N PRO A 387 0.03 -0.88 -2.39
CA PRO A 387 0.47 -2.12 -3.04
C PRO A 387 0.04 -2.29 -4.50
N ASN A 388 -1.09 -1.70 -4.91
CA ASN A 388 -1.54 -1.71 -6.31
C ASN A 388 -0.94 -0.57 -7.15
N GLY A 389 -0.19 0.34 -6.54
CA GLY A 389 0.45 1.49 -7.18
C GLY A 389 -0.50 2.63 -7.55
N ARG A 390 -1.75 2.64 -7.08
CA ARG A 390 -2.75 3.67 -7.46
C ARG A 390 -2.76 4.90 -6.57
N PHE A 391 -2.46 4.71 -5.30
CA PHE A 391 -2.41 5.76 -4.28
C PHE A 391 -0.98 5.95 -3.76
N VAL A 392 -0.68 7.17 -3.35
CA VAL A 392 0.52 7.55 -2.61
C VAL A 392 0.12 7.94 -1.19
N MET A 393 0.79 7.37 -0.20
CA MET A 393 0.72 7.76 1.21
C MET A 393 1.91 8.65 1.55
N PHE A 394 1.72 9.61 2.45
CA PHE A 394 2.78 10.52 2.88
C PHE A 394 2.50 11.06 4.29
N LEU A 395 3.51 11.65 4.90
CA LEU A 395 3.40 12.37 6.16
C LEU A 395 3.22 13.86 5.92
N LEU A 396 2.30 14.47 6.66
CA LEU A 396 2.07 15.92 6.68
C LEU A 396 2.11 16.39 8.13
N LYS A 397 2.94 17.41 8.40
CA LYS A 397 2.99 18.12 9.67
C LYS A 397 2.58 19.56 9.45
N LYS A 398 1.40 19.95 9.95
CA LYS A 398 0.92 21.33 9.85
C LYS A 398 1.58 22.21 10.91
N ALA A 399 1.53 23.52 10.70
CA ALA A 399 1.95 24.47 11.72
C ALA A 399 1.15 24.26 13.02
N GLY A 400 1.86 24.18 14.15
CA GLY A 400 1.27 23.89 15.47
C GLY A 400 1.09 22.40 15.78
N ASP A 401 1.19 21.49 14.81
CA ASP A 401 1.22 20.05 15.09
C ASP A 401 2.54 19.68 15.78
N ILE A 402 2.47 18.90 16.86
CA ILE A 402 3.65 18.37 17.57
C ILE A 402 4.25 17.13 16.89
N GLY A 403 3.59 16.61 15.84
CA GLY A 403 4.03 15.45 15.06
C GLY A 403 3.33 15.37 13.71
N SER A 404 3.68 14.40 12.88
CA SER A 404 3.08 14.23 11.55
C SER A 404 1.82 13.37 11.60
N LYS A 405 0.94 13.54 10.62
CA LYS A 405 -0.22 12.67 10.38
C LYS A 405 -0.08 11.98 9.02
N ILE A 406 -0.72 10.83 8.87
CA ILE A 406 -0.69 10.06 7.62
C ILE A 406 -1.80 10.54 6.70
N TYR A 407 -1.44 10.86 5.46
CA TYR A 407 -2.38 11.19 4.41
C TYR A 407 -2.19 10.24 3.22
N SER A 408 -3.22 10.08 2.41
CA SER A 408 -3.10 9.46 1.09
C SER A 408 -3.70 10.33 0.01
N ILE A 409 -3.20 10.20 -1.21
CA ILE A 409 -3.69 10.89 -2.40
C ILE A 409 -3.68 9.94 -3.59
N ASP A 410 -4.65 10.10 -4.49
CA ASP A 410 -4.71 9.36 -5.74
C ASP A 410 -3.59 9.81 -6.69
N LEU A 411 -3.18 8.92 -7.60
CA LEU A 411 -2.18 9.23 -8.62
C LEU A 411 -2.52 10.44 -9.48
N ASN A 412 -3.80 10.80 -9.64
CA ASN A 412 -4.20 12.00 -10.39
C ASN A 412 -4.17 13.28 -9.55
N GLY A 413 -3.65 13.25 -8.33
CA GLY A 413 -3.65 14.40 -7.41
C GLY A 413 -5.02 14.68 -6.79
N ARG A 414 -5.97 13.75 -6.95
CA ARG A 414 -7.33 13.85 -6.40
C ARG A 414 -7.45 13.11 -5.06
N ASN A 415 -8.55 13.35 -4.36
CA ASN A 415 -8.97 12.55 -3.21
C ASN A 415 -7.90 12.46 -2.09
N LYS A 416 -7.29 13.61 -1.77
CA LYS A 416 -6.40 13.75 -0.60
C LYS A 416 -7.20 13.50 0.68
N ARG A 417 -6.85 12.48 1.46
CA ARG A 417 -7.53 12.12 2.71
C ARG A 417 -6.55 12.00 3.87
N LEU A 418 -7.04 12.29 5.07
CA LEU A 418 -6.39 11.95 6.33
C LEU A 418 -6.72 10.49 6.68
N ILE A 419 -5.71 9.74 7.11
CA ILE A 419 -5.91 8.43 7.75
C ILE A 419 -5.98 8.65 9.26
N ASN A 420 -7.11 8.27 9.87
CA ASN A 420 -7.33 8.50 11.29
C ASN A 420 -6.50 7.53 12.12
N THR A 421 -5.36 8.00 12.61
CA THR A 421 -4.52 7.31 13.60
C THR A 421 -4.86 7.78 15.01
N PRO A 422 -4.59 6.97 16.06
CA PRO A 422 -4.92 7.33 17.45
C PRO A 422 -4.12 8.53 17.97
N ALA A 423 -2.94 8.77 17.41
CA ALA A 423 -2.05 9.87 17.74
C ALA A 423 -1.27 10.27 16.46
N TYR A 424 -0.22 11.07 16.61
CA TYR A 424 0.70 11.33 15.51
C TYR A 424 1.39 10.05 15.06
N ALA A 425 1.94 10.09 13.85
CA ALA A 425 2.48 8.92 13.19
C ALA A 425 3.77 9.27 12.46
N SER A 426 4.68 8.31 12.43
CA SER A 426 5.94 8.40 11.68
C SER A 426 6.32 7.06 11.05
N GLY A 427 7.22 7.12 10.07
CA GLY A 427 7.78 5.96 9.40
C GLY A 427 6.75 4.97 8.82
N PRO A 428 5.68 5.41 8.14
CA PRO A 428 4.66 4.50 7.63
C PRO A 428 5.23 3.51 6.61
N GLN A 429 4.62 2.32 6.54
CA GLN A 429 4.75 1.36 5.47
C GLN A 429 3.38 0.80 5.09
N TRP A 430 2.93 1.03 3.86
CA TRP A 430 1.73 0.42 3.28
C TRP A 430 2.01 -1.04 2.88
N LEU A 431 1.27 -1.97 3.46
CA LEU A 431 1.42 -3.41 3.33
C LEU A 431 0.25 -4.00 2.57
N GLU A 432 0.55 -4.92 1.66
CA GLU A 432 -0.45 -5.89 1.21
C GLU A 432 -0.82 -6.81 2.38
N THR A 433 -2.06 -7.29 2.48
CA THR A 433 -2.31 -8.39 3.42
C THR A 433 -1.85 -9.69 2.77
N LEU A 434 -1.10 -10.50 3.52
CA LEU A 434 -0.83 -11.88 3.13
C LEU A 434 -2.09 -12.71 3.42
N ASP A 435 -2.45 -13.57 2.48
CA ASP A 435 -3.63 -14.43 2.59
C ASP A 435 -3.53 -15.42 3.75
#